data_AF-A0A292SS45-F1
#
_entry.id   AF-A0A292SS45-F1
#
_cell.length_a   1.000
_cell.length_b   1.000
_cell.length_c   1.000
_cell.angle_alpha   90.00
_cell.angle_beta   90.00
_cell.angle_gamma   90.00
#
_symmetry.space_group_name_H-M   'P 1'
#
loop_
_entity.id
_entity.type
_entity.pdbx_description
1 polymer ?
#
loop_
_entity_poly.entity_id
_entity_poly.type
_entity_poly.pdbx_seq_one_letter_code
_entity_poly.pdbx_strand_id
1 'polypeptide(L)'
;MKTGFTLSEILITLVIIGFIGALGVPMLGSQKLKKPMEIKSRHGTMECFWENDRLMQFQANNTENKDGELKDVTDEGACYFTPPTSANLFVLQAVGAGGGGAVGLSGLPRYTPSRDDVSGEIPTDTGFLAAISDTKKVPDWVRKEWNKQWTGNNSQGVKYTLTSPIGDGGSGACDKRRVDITNGEYNDCSDLCTSGLEYLCPSRCIEDLSAAGGTSAAGVQLVVSAPIWYSPEGQQDSVKYTVNYNETRLEIGSKSVLLPSSKPGEDGRVNYPHEGEKEDGKDGEEYDLNRDAVISGFSVLSSSSVNKRRKGGTGCSKTSGERGLKGSITNNDPEKISFHTESLAVNATFGVAGSAGQCDMRLLEKLPSDTSLKLVPAKSNKGEDEATHSTIYKKNKETGGWDALISVSSGVDGWGGTELLPIEEGDLPFPKVYFPYAFRAAIPTLSIASGAGYRSYLAKENNTLGTPGASGAGAHPIILSVSGNAQHTINGVTTGNEALKPIVSTDVRCFDGTKYGAGQPAPTYCGTGNTSGNPGAVVISW
;
A
#
# COMPACT_ATOMS: atom_id res chain seq x y z
N MET A 1 122.23 27.42 4.52
CA MET A 1 121.34 26.41 5.13
C MET A 1 120.64 27.04 6.33
N LYS A 2 119.31 27.14 6.25
CA LYS A 2 118.29 27.25 7.31
C LYS A 2 118.57 28.22 8.47
N THR A 3 118.10 29.45 8.27
CA THR A 3 117.65 30.40 9.29
C THR A 3 116.51 29.78 10.11
N GLY A 4 116.78 29.46 11.37
CA GLY A 4 115.76 29.02 12.33
C GLY A 4 114.95 30.23 12.81
N PHE A 5 113.62 30.13 12.73
CA PHE A 5 112.69 31.11 13.27
C PHE A 5 112.91 31.29 14.77
N THR A 6 112.85 32.53 15.23
CA THR A 6 113.02 32.86 16.64
C THR A 6 111.78 32.40 17.44
N LEU A 7 111.97 32.00 18.71
CA LEU A 7 110.89 31.50 19.58
C LEU A 7 109.70 32.48 19.67
N SER A 8 109.99 33.77 19.53
CA SER A 8 109.04 34.88 19.46
C SER A 8 108.15 34.84 18.21
N GLU A 9 108.67 34.47 17.04
CA GLU A 9 107.86 34.34 15.82
C GLU A 9 106.92 33.13 15.89
N ILE A 10 107.36 32.01 16.47
CA ILE A 10 106.50 30.82 16.66
C ILE A 10 105.34 31.14 17.60
N LEU A 11 105.61 31.88 18.69
CA LEU A 11 104.59 32.30 19.65
C LEU A 11 103.56 33.26 19.03
N ILE A 12 103.99 34.24 18.24
CA ILE A 12 103.09 35.15 17.54
C ILE A 12 102.25 34.39 16.50
N THR A 13 102.85 33.44 15.78
CA THR A 13 102.12 32.63 14.79
C THR A 13 101.08 31.72 15.46
N LEU A 14 101.40 31.13 16.61
CA LEU A 14 100.46 30.32 17.41
C LEU A 14 99.32 31.16 17.99
N VAL A 15 99.58 32.40 18.41
CA VAL A 15 98.54 33.32 18.89
C VAL A 15 97.63 33.74 17.75
N ILE A 16 98.17 34.04 16.55
CA ILE A 16 97.36 34.40 15.38
C ILE A 16 96.51 33.20 14.90
N ILE A 17 97.08 31.99 14.84
CA ILE A 17 96.32 30.78 14.49
C ILE A 17 95.28 30.45 15.57
N GLY A 18 95.59 30.68 16.85
CA GLY A 18 94.65 30.55 17.97
C GLY A 18 93.49 31.55 17.89
N PHE A 19 93.76 32.80 17.49
CA PHE A 19 92.71 33.81 17.28
C PHE A 19 91.87 33.53 16.03
N ILE A 20 92.46 33.09 14.92
CA ILE A 20 91.72 32.70 13.71
C ILE A 20 90.88 31.43 13.97
N GLY A 21 91.41 30.47 14.73
CA GLY A 21 90.66 29.30 15.18
C GLY A 21 89.51 29.65 16.14
N ALA A 22 89.75 30.51 17.13
CA ALA A 22 88.73 30.90 18.10
C ALA A 22 87.66 31.86 17.54
N LEU A 23 87.99 32.68 16.53
CA LEU A 23 87.03 33.55 15.82
C LEU A 23 86.34 32.87 14.64
N GLY A 24 86.87 31.75 14.12
CA GLY A 24 86.22 30.96 13.07
C GLY A 24 85.15 29.98 13.59
N VAL A 25 85.25 29.55 14.85
CA VAL A 25 84.32 28.59 15.47
C VAL A 25 82.91 29.14 15.74
N PRO A 26 82.69 30.43 16.09
CA PRO A 26 81.34 30.97 16.24
C PRO A 26 80.60 31.11 14.90
N MET A 27 81.29 31.20 13.76
CA MET A 27 80.65 31.43 12.47
C MET A 27 80.20 30.13 11.76
N LEU A 28 80.82 28.99 12.08
CA LEU A 28 80.35 27.66 11.67
C LEU A 28 79.24 27.10 12.59
N GLY A 29 79.14 27.57 13.83
CA GLY A 29 78.10 27.16 14.78
C GLY A 29 76.86 28.07 14.87
N SER A 30 76.90 29.26 14.26
CA SER A 30 75.80 30.26 14.32
C SER A 30 74.96 30.38 13.06
N GLN A 31 75.29 29.65 11.99
CA GLN A 31 74.22 29.15 11.14
C GLN A 31 73.44 28.17 12.01
N LYS A 32 72.42 28.67 12.71
CA LYS A 32 71.29 27.86 13.13
C LYS A 32 70.83 27.15 11.87
N LEU A 33 71.34 25.95 11.64
CA LEU A 33 70.66 24.90 10.90
C LEU A 33 69.31 24.85 11.62
N LYS A 34 68.31 25.57 11.08
CA LYS A 34 66.93 25.35 11.45
C LYS A 34 66.79 23.85 11.33
N LYS A 35 66.62 23.14 12.45
CA LYS A 35 66.29 21.72 12.40
C LYS A 35 65.21 21.62 11.33
N PRO A 36 65.41 20.83 10.26
CA PRO A 36 64.41 20.74 9.21
C PRO A 36 63.10 20.42 9.92
N MET A 37 62.13 21.30 9.73
CA MET A 37 60.88 21.20 10.44
C MET A 37 60.30 19.83 10.13
N GLU A 38 60.06 19.05 11.16
CA GLU A 38 59.56 17.69 11.02
C GLU A 38 58.10 17.79 10.55
N ILE A 39 57.89 17.61 9.25
CA ILE A 39 56.55 17.60 8.65
C ILE A 39 55.85 16.33 9.13
N LYS A 40 54.83 16.49 9.99
CA LYS A 40 54.15 15.35 10.63
C LYS A 40 53.39 14.47 9.63
N SER A 41 52.93 15.04 8.52
CA SER A 41 52.47 14.32 7.31
C SER A 41 52.25 15.30 6.16
N ARG A 42 52.59 14.96 4.91
CA ARG A 42 52.38 15.83 3.73
C ARG A 42 50.96 15.68 3.18
N HIS A 43 49.99 16.26 3.87
CA HIS A 43 48.59 16.33 3.41
C HIS A 43 48.11 17.78 3.38
N GLY A 44 47.18 18.08 2.48
CA GLY A 44 46.44 19.33 2.50
C GLY A 44 44.95 19.13 2.31
N THR A 45 44.18 20.13 2.72
CA THR A 45 42.74 20.19 2.51
C THR A 45 42.31 21.59 2.10
N MET A 46 41.29 21.66 1.28
CA MET A 46 40.55 22.88 0.98
C MET A 46 39.07 22.60 1.16
N GLU A 47 38.41 23.41 1.98
CA GLU A 47 36.99 23.30 2.29
C GLU A 47 36.30 24.57 1.83
N CYS A 48 35.27 24.44 1.01
CA CYS A 48 34.44 25.53 0.53
C CYS A 48 33.02 25.31 1.04
N PHE A 49 32.50 26.21 1.87
CA PHE A 49 31.21 26.04 2.55
C PHE A 49 30.59 27.39 2.91
N TRP A 50 29.31 27.37 3.27
CA TRP A 50 28.60 28.57 3.74
C TRP A 50 28.57 28.62 5.28
N GLU A 51 28.87 29.79 5.83
CA GLU A 51 28.75 30.10 7.27
C GLU A 51 28.10 31.48 7.42
N ASN A 52 26.94 31.55 8.09
CA ASN A 52 26.23 32.82 8.33
C ASN A 52 26.05 33.68 7.06
N ASP A 53 25.56 33.07 5.99
CA ASP A 53 25.39 33.68 4.65
C ASP A 53 26.68 34.14 3.94
N ARG A 54 27.86 33.76 4.45
CA ARG A 54 29.16 34.03 3.83
C ARG A 54 29.75 32.76 3.23
N LEU A 55 30.32 32.87 2.03
CA LEU A 55 31.04 31.79 1.41
C LEU A 55 32.48 31.79 1.95
N MET A 56 32.85 30.72 2.65
CA MET A 56 34.12 30.59 3.32
C MET A 56 35.01 29.59 2.58
N GLN A 57 36.28 29.95 2.45
CA GLN A 57 37.34 29.06 1.99
C GLN A 57 38.29 28.80 3.16
N PHE A 58 38.37 27.55 3.61
CA PHE A 58 39.43 27.10 4.50
C PHE A 58 40.48 26.36 3.69
N GLN A 59 41.75 26.70 3.84
CA GLN A 59 42.85 25.98 3.22
C GLN A 59 43.93 25.67 4.25
N ALA A 60 44.27 24.39 4.40
CA ALA A 60 45.38 23.94 5.21
C ALA A 60 46.35 23.15 4.33
N ASN A 61 47.62 23.53 4.35
CA ASN A 61 48.68 22.80 3.66
C ASN A 61 49.78 22.48 4.67
N ASN A 62 49.99 21.20 4.97
CA ASN A 62 50.95 20.80 5.99
C ASN A 62 52.41 20.77 5.50
N THR A 63 52.76 21.62 4.53
CA THR A 63 54.14 21.83 4.09
C THR A 63 54.98 22.56 5.13
N GLU A 64 54.34 23.37 5.99
CA GLU A 64 55.02 24.21 6.96
C GLU A 64 54.54 24.05 8.42
N ASN A 65 53.76 23.01 8.75
CA ASN A 65 53.11 22.85 10.07
C ASN A 65 52.38 24.13 10.56
N LYS A 66 51.85 24.93 9.62
CA LYS A 66 51.05 26.13 9.91
C LYS A 66 49.59 25.74 10.10
N ASP A 67 48.90 26.47 10.97
CA ASP A 67 47.45 26.40 11.05
C ASP A 67 46.84 26.81 9.70
N GLY A 68 45.74 26.17 9.32
CA GLY A 68 45.04 26.50 8.08
C GLY A 68 44.50 27.93 8.11
N GLU A 69 44.34 28.51 6.92
CA GLU A 69 43.82 29.86 6.74
C GLU A 69 42.33 29.80 6.38
N LEU A 70 41.52 30.62 7.04
CA LEU A 70 40.11 30.81 6.73
C LEU A 70 39.92 32.18 6.08
N LYS A 71 39.32 32.21 4.90
CA LYS A 71 39.07 33.42 4.10
C LYS A 71 37.59 33.53 3.75
N ASP A 72 37.04 34.73 3.85
CA ASP A 72 35.74 35.07 3.27
C ASP A 72 35.93 35.33 1.77
N VAL A 73 35.26 34.56 0.93
CA VAL A 73 35.32 34.61 -0.53
C VAL A 73 33.93 34.85 -1.13
N THR A 74 33.01 35.43 -0.36
CA THR A 74 31.63 35.72 -0.80
C THR A 74 31.59 36.53 -2.10
N ASP A 75 32.42 37.57 -2.20
CA ASP A 75 32.50 38.42 -3.40
C ASP A 75 33.07 37.69 -4.63
N GLU A 76 33.81 36.59 -4.43
CA GLU A 76 34.36 35.76 -5.50
C GLU A 76 33.34 34.74 -6.03
N GLY A 77 32.27 34.47 -5.27
CA GLY A 77 31.17 33.55 -5.60
C GLY A 77 31.54 32.06 -5.65
N ALA A 78 32.83 31.71 -5.50
CA ALA A 78 33.35 30.35 -5.53
C ALA A 78 34.72 30.28 -4.85
N CYS A 79 35.15 29.08 -4.47
CA CYS A 79 36.54 28.82 -4.08
C CYS A 79 37.33 28.30 -5.28
N TYR A 80 38.57 28.75 -5.46
CA TYR A 80 39.41 28.34 -6.60
C TYR A 80 40.59 27.51 -6.13
N PHE A 81 40.70 26.27 -6.63
CA PHE A 81 41.77 25.35 -6.29
C PHE A 81 42.72 25.15 -7.47
N THR A 82 44.02 25.17 -7.16
CA THR A 82 45.08 24.73 -8.08
C THR A 82 45.85 23.60 -7.38
N PRO A 83 45.95 22.40 -7.99
CA PRO A 83 46.57 21.26 -7.36
C PRO A 83 48.07 21.50 -7.14
N PRO A 84 48.60 21.17 -5.96
CA PRO A 84 50.05 21.21 -5.73
C PRO A 84 50.76 20.18 -6.61
N THR A 85 51.88 20.58 -7.21
CA THR A 85 52.68 19.72 -8.11
C THR A 85 53.29 18.50 -7.42
N SER A 86 53.39 18.52 -6.10
CA SER A 86 53.95 17.44 -5.27
C SER A 86 52.91 16.41 -4.79
N ALA A 87 51.63 16.65 -5.01
CA ALA A 87 50.55 15.77 -4.56
C ALA A 87 50.25 14.66 -5.58
N ASN A 88 50.08 13.43 -5.10
CA ASN A 88 49.89 12.26 -5.96
C ASN A 88 48.44 11.75 -5.97
N LEU A 89 47.65 12.06 -4.94
CA LEU A 89 46.30 11.56 -4.75
C LEU A 89 45.41 12.73 -4.35
N PHE A 90 44.20 12.77 -4.88
CA PHE A 90 43.22 13.79 -4.54
C PHE A 90 41.91 13.11 -4.21
N VAL A 91 41.31 13.48 -3.09
CA VAL A 91 39.94 13.12 -2.70
C VAL A 91 39.10 14.36 -2.93
N LEU A 92 38.18 14.30 -3.87
CA LEU A 92 37.22 15.36 -4.14
C LEU A 92 35.87 14.90 -3.62
N GLN A 93 35.23 15.67 -2.76
CA GLN A 93 33.89 15.40 -2.26
C GLN A 93 33.01 16.63 -2.43
N ALA A 94 31.80 16.42 -2.95
CA ALA A 94 30.74 17.42 -2.95
C ALA A 94 29.55 16.91 -2.14
N VAL A 95 28.93 17.80 -1.37
CA VAL A 95 27.80 17.52 -0.49
C VAL A 95 26.76 18.61 -0.73
N GLY A 96 25.57 18.23 -1.22
CA GLY A 96 24.45 19.15 -1.41
C GLY A 96 23.93 19.72 -0.08
N ALA A 97 23.12 20.77 -0.11
CA ALA A 97 22.48 21.28 1.11
C ALA A 97 21.39 20.30 1.59
N GLY A 98 21.11 20.28 2.88
CA GLY A 98 20.02 19.48 3.44
C GLY A 98 18.66 20.14 3.18
N GLY A 99 17.62 19.32 3.05
CA GLY A 99 16.24 19.81 3.02
C GLY A 99 15.78 20.28 4.40
N GLY A 100 14.87 21.25 4.45
CA GLY A 100 14.22 21.67 5.69
C GLY A 100 13.32 20.57 6.27
N GLY A 101 13.14 20.55 7.59
CA GLY A 101 12.23 19.64 8.29
C GLY A 101 10.94 20.33 8.70
N ALA A 102 9.85 19.55 8.71
CA ALA A 102 8.50 19.99 9.05
C ALA A 102 8.06 21.24 8.27
N VAL A 103 8.41 21.32 6.99
CA VAL A 103 8.10 22.47 6.13
C VAL A 103 6.62 22.49 5.82
N GLY A 104 5.96 23.60 6.15
CA GLY A 104 4.51 23.76 6.03
C GLY A 104 3.76 23.55 7.35
N LEU A 105 4.46 23.15 8.42
CA LEU A 105 3.88 23.11 9.75
C LEU A 105 3.67 24.54 10.26
N SER A 106 2.40 24.93 10.46
CA SER A 106 2.03 26.23 11.03
C SER A 106 1.87 26.12 12.55
N GLY A 107 2.83 26.67 13.29
CA GLY A 107 2.82 26.65 14.76
C GLY A 107 3.40 25.36 15.36
N LEU A 108 3.01 25.07 16.61
CA LEU A 108 3.51 23.92 17.36
C LEU A 108 2.74 22.64 17.00
N PRO A 109 3.38 21.46 17.03
CA PRO A 109 2.69 20.20 16.88
C PRO A 109 1.56 20.05 17.90
N ARG A 110 0.43 19.50 17.47
CA ARG A 110 -0.78 19.35 18.30
C ARG A 110 -1.61 18.17 17.83
N TYR A 111 -2.54 17.74 18.66
CA TYR A 111 -3.51 16.73 18.28
C TYR A 111 -4.87 17.01 18.92
N THR A 112 -5.91 16.44 18.32
CA THR A 112 -7.23 16.31 18.96
C THR A 112 -7.66 14.85 18.89
N PRO A 113 -8.23 14.26 19.96
CA PRO A 113 -8.86 12.96 19.88
C PRO A 113 -9.89 12.92 18.75
N SER A 114 -9.90 11.84 18.00
CA SER A 114 -10.76 11.62 16.86
C SER A 114 -11.14 10.14 16.79
N ARG A 115 -11.79 9.77 15.69
CA ARG A 115 -12.27 8.42 15.43
C ARG A 115 -11.95 8.04 14.00
N ASP A 116 -11.62 6.77 13.79
CA ASP A 116 -11.41 6.21 12.46
C ASP A 116 -12.41 5.09 12.17
N ASP A 117 -12.88 5.04 10.93
CA ASP A 117 -13.99 4.19 10.52
C ASP A 117 -13.54 2.75 10.31
N VAL A 118 -14.09 1.83 11.09
CA VAL A 118 -13.92 0.39 10.92
C VAL A 118 -15.20 -0.18 10.33
N SER A 119 -15.10 -0.85 9.19
CA SER A 119 -16.27 -1.41 8.51
C SER A 119 -16.00 -2.79 7.91
N GLY A 120 -17.08 -3.52 7.64
CA GLY A 120 -17.05 -4.81 6.97
C GLY A 120 -18.44 -5.24 6.51
N GLU A 121 -18.51 -6.40 5.87
CA GLU A 121 -19.73 -6.93 5.27
C GLU A 121 -19.90 -8.42 5.56
N ILE A 122 -21.15 -8.85 5.79
CA ILE A 122 -21.51 -10.26 5.99
C ILE A 122 -22.49 -10.68 4.89
N PRO A 123 -22.22 -11.75 4.11
CA PRO A 123 -23.14 -12.25 3.10
C PRO A 123 -24.41 -12.82 3.73
N THR A 124 -25.53 -12.73 3.00
CA THR A 124 -26.84 -13.22 3.47
C THR A 124 -27.26 -14.54 2.80
N ASP A 125 -26.34 -15.20 2.09
CA ASP A 125 -26.57 -16.46 1.40
C ASP A 125 -26.05 -17.66 2.23
N THR A 126 -25.83 -18.81 1.57
CA THR A 126 -25.30 -20.02 2.20
C THR A 126 -23.96 -19.84 2.93
N GLY A 127 -23.21 -18.77 2.63
CA GLY A 127 -21.96 -18.42 3.31
C GLY A 127 -22.15 -17.67 4.63
N PHE A 128 -23.36 -17.22 4.97
CA PHE A 128 -23.66 -16.38 6.14
C PHE A 128 -23.02 -16.90 7.43
N LEU A 129 -23.35 -18.14 7.83
CA LEU A 129 -22.95 -18.67 9.14
C LEU A 129 -21.43 -18.76 9.26
N ALA A 130 -20.75 -19.18 8.19
CA ALA A 130 -19.28 -19.26 8.17
C ALA A 130 -18.63 -17.87 8.26
N ALA A 131 -19.21 -16.87 7.60
CA ALA A 131 -18.69 -15.50 7.62
C ALA A 131 -18.86 -14.83 9.00
N ILE A 132 -20.06 -14.86 9.57
CA ILE A 132 -20.35 -14.19 10.86
C ILE A 132 -19.65 -14.85 12.05
N SER A 133 -19.36 -16.16 11.97
CA SER A 133 -18.65 -16.91 13.01
C SER A 133 -17.12 -16.79 12.95
N ASP A 134 -16.55 -16.15 11.91
CA ASP A 134 -15.11 -15.94 11.81
C ASP A 134 -14.63 -14.87 12.82
N THR A 135 -14.11 -15.33 13.96
CA THR A 135 -13.64 -14.45 15.04
C THR A 135 -12.40 -13.65 14.69
N LYS A 136 -11.71 -13.97 13.58
CA LYS A 136 -10.54 -13.21 13.12
C LYS A 136 -10.93 -12.03 12.25
N LYS A 137 -12.05 -12.13 11.52
CA LYS A 137 -12.50 -11.10 10.56
C LYS A 137 -13.66 -10.27 11.07
N VAL A 138 -14.51 -10.86 11.91
CA VAL A 138 -15.71 -10.20 12.42
C VAL A 138 -15.47 -9.82 13.89
N PRO A 139 -15.64 -8.55 14.28
CA PRO A 139 -15.54 -8.14 15.68
C PRO A 139 -16.61 -8.80 16.58
N ASP A 140 -16.29 -8.97 17.86
CA ASP A 140 -17.20 -9.57 18.84
C ASP A 140 -18.53 -8.82 18.99
N TRP A 141 -18.49 -7.48 18.91
CA TRP A 141 -19.70 -6.66 19.05
C TRP A 141 -20.69 -6.94 17.91
N VAL A 142 -20.23 -7.12 16.66
CA VAL A 142 -21.10 -7.43 15.52
C VAL A 142 -21.88 -8.70 15.79
N ARG A 143 -21.21 -9.74 16.29
CA ARG A 143 -21.83 -11.02 16.64
C ARG A 143 -22.86 -10.90 17.77
N LYS A 144 -22.55 -10.11 18.80
CA LYS A 144 -23.42 -9.93 19.98
C LYS A 144 -24.63 -9.05 19.68
N GLU A 145 -24.49 -8.11 18.76
CA GLU A 145 -25.50 -7.08 18.46
C GLU A 145 -26.24 -7.34 17.14
N TRP A 146 -25.85 -8.36 16.38
CA TRP A 146 -26.43 -8.72 15.07
C TRP A 146 -27.95 -8.67 15.05
N ASN A 147 -28.60 -9.26 16.06
CA ASN A 147 -30.06 -9.36 16.09
C ASN A 147 -30.78 -8.02 16.30
N LYS A 148 -30.10 -7.00 16.83
CA LYS A 148 -30.70 -5.70 17.13
C LYS A 148 -31.04 -4.89 15.89
N GLN A 149 -30.47 -5.24 14.73
CA GLN A 149 -30.82 -4.61 13.45
C GLN A 149 -32.26 -4.93 13.01
N TRP A 150 -32.83 -6.02 13.54
CA TRP A 150 -34.16 -6.47 13.19
C TRP A 150 -35.21 -5.84 14.11
N THR A 151 -36.23 -5.19 13.55
CA THR A 151 -37.29 -4.49 14.30
C THR A 151 -38.45 -5.41 14.74
N GLY A 152 -38.32 -6.72 14.53
CA GLY A 152 -39.30 -7.74 14.94
C GLY A 152 -40.37 -8.10 13.89
N ASN A 153 -40.41 -7.42 12.73
CA ASN A 153 -41.28 -7.81 11.61
C ASN A 153 -40.50 -8.65 10.58
N ASN A 154 -41.00 -9.84 10.24
CA ASN A 154 -40.38 -10.74 9.27
C ASN A 154 -40.28 -10.15 7.85
N SER A 155 -41.08 -9.13 7.52
CA SER A 155 -41.02 -8.46 6.21
C SER A 155 -39.83 -7.51 6.01
N GLN A 156 -39.09 -7.19 7.08
CA GLN A 156 -37.90 -6.33 7.05
C GLN A 156 -36.59 -7.13 7.07
N GLY A 157 -36.68 -8.46 6.93
CA GLY A 157 -35.52 -9.33 6.83
C GLY A 157 -34.93 -9.38 5.42
N VAL A 158 -34.03 -10.33 5.19
CA VAL A 158 -33.46 -10.58 3.86
C VAL A 158 -34.54 -11.17 2.97
N LYS A 159 -34.71 -10.59 1.78
CA LYS A 159 -35.67 -11.07 0.79
C LYS A 159 -35.01 -12.14 -0.07
N TYR A 160 -35.75 -13.17 -0.46
CA TYR A 160 -35.31 -14.20 -1.40
C TYR A 160 -36.40 -14.43 -2.44
N THR A 161 -36.00 -14.60 -3.71
CA THR A 161 -36.90 -14.98 -4.80
C THR A 161 -36.71 -16.46 -5.09
N LEU A 162 -37.76 -17.26 -4.87
CA LEU A 162 -37.79 -18.67 -5.19
C LEU A 162 -38.66 -18.88 -6.42
N THR A 163 -38.23 -19.75 -7.32
CA THR A 163 -39.01 -20.22 -8.46
C THR A 163 -39.18 -21.73 -8.34
N SER A 164 -40.42 -22.21 -8.40
CA SER A 164 -40.71 -23.64 -8.36
C SER A 164 -40.10 -24.34 -9.57
N PRO A 165 -39.75 -25.63 -9.47
CA PRO A 165 -39.47 -26.44 -10.65
C PRO A 165 -40.72 -26.54 -11.54
N ILE A 166 -40.49 -26.84 -12.81
CA ILE A 166 -41.57 -27.05 -13.80
C ILE A 166 -41.59 -28.53 -14.17
N GLY A 167 -42.76 -29.16 -14.06
CA GLY A 167 -42.97 -30.55 -14.46
C GLY A 167 -42.71 -30.81 -15.95
N ASP A 168 -42.55 -32.07 -16.31
CA ASP A 168 -42.39 -32.51 -17.70
C ASP A 168 -43.67 -32.25 -18.51
N GLY A 169 -43.51 -32.03 -19.82
CA GLY A 169 -44.61 -32.22 -20.77
C GLY A 169 -44.87 -33.70 -20.97
N GLY A 170 -46.15 -34.09 -21.07
CA GLY A 170 -46.53 -35.46 -21.31
C GLY A 170 -46.00 -35.96 -22.66
N SER A 171 -45.73 -37.26 -22.75
CA SER A 171 -45.35 -37.91 -24.00
C SER A 171 -46.58 -38.01 -24.91
N GLY A 172 -46.39 -37.78 -26.20
CA GLY A 172 -47.39 -38.12 -27.21
C GLY A 172 -47.33 -39.61 -27.52
N ALA A 173 -48.47 -40.19 -27.88
CA ALA A 173 -48.56 -41.55 -28.37
C ALA A 173 -48.79 -41.56 -29.88
N CYS A 174 -48.21 -42.56 -30.53
CA CYS A 174 -48.32 -42.75 -31.96
C CYS A 174 -48.49 -44.23 -32.25
N ASP A 175 -49.49 -44.55 -33.06
CA ASP A 175 -49.67 -45.86 -33.65
C ASP A 175 -49.94 -45.71 -35.15
N LYS A 176 -49.14 -46.39 -35.96
CA LYS A 176 -49.32 -46.40 -37.42
C LYS A 176 -50.29 -47.49 -37.78
N ARG A 177 -51.33 -47.15 -38.54
CA ARG A 177 -52.41 -48.09 -38.85
C ARG A 177 -52.63 -48.26 -40.33
N ARG A 178 -53.09 -49.44 -40.71
CA ARG A 178 -53.52 -49.73 -42.07
C ARG A 178 -54.91 -49.16 -42.29
N VAL A 179 -55.09 -48.43 -43.38
CA VAL A 179 -56.40 -47.94 -43.82
C VAL A 179 -56.99 -48.97 -44.78
N ASP A 180 -57.87 -49.84 -44.29
CA ASP A 180 -58.48 -50.91 -45.11
C ASP A 180 -59.79 -50.49 -45.81
N ILE A 181 -60.35 -49.33 -45.44
CA ILE A 181 -61.62 -48.81 -45.94
C ILE A 181 -61.44 -47.34 -46.34
N THR A 182 -61.96 -46.94 -47.50
CA THR A 182 -61.96 -45.54 -47.96
C THR A 182 -63.32 -45.24 -48.58
N ASN A 183 -63.99 -44.17 -48.16
CA ASN A 183 -65.35 -43.80 -48.60
C ASN A 183 -66.41 -44.93 -48.44
N GLY A 184 -66.24 -45.79 -47.44
CA GLY A 184 -67.19 -46.88 -47.14
C GLY A 184 -66.98 -48.17 -47.95
N GLU A 185 -65.98 -48.22 -48.83
CA GLU A 185 -65.59 -49.43 -49.58
C GLU A 185 -64.22 -49.94 -49.14
N TYR A 186 -64.05 -51.26 -49.13
CA TYR A 186 -62.74 -51.89 -48.88
C TYR A 186 -61.76 -51.51 -49.99
N ASN A 187 -60.56 -51.08 -49.61
CA ASN A 187 -59.50 -50.75 -50.56
C ASN A 187 -58.47 -51.90 -50.66
N ASP A 188 -57.52 -51.76 -51.58
CA ASP A 188 -56.47 -52.74 -51.85
C ASP A 188 -55.33 -52.74 -50.82
N CYS A 189 -55.41 -51.91 -49.78
CA CYS A 189 -54.34 -51.77 -48.78
C CYS A 189 -54.16 -53.03 -47.93
N SER A 190 -55.22 -53.80 -47.72
CA SER A 190 -55.17 -55.06 -46.99
C SER A 190 -54.24 -56.10 -47.64
N ASP A 191 -54.26 -56.17 -48.97
CA ASP A 191 -53.40 -57.04 -49.77
C ASP A 191 -51.96 -56.49 -49.88
N LEU A 192 -51.82 -55.18 -50.06
CA LEU A 192 -50.53 -54.50 -50.26
C LEU A 192 -49.65 -54.44 -49.01
N CYS A 193 -50.23 -54.57 -47.81
CA CYS A 193 -49.52 -54.37 -46.53
C CYS A 193 -49.40 -55.68 -45.70
N THR A 194 -49.35 -56.84 -46.38
CA THR A 194 -49.38 -58.19 -45.80
C THR A 194 -48.16 -58.57 -44.96
N SER A 195 -47.00 -57.94 -45.18
CA SER A 195 -45.72 -58.26 -44.53
C SER A 195 -45.24 -57.23 -43.49
N GLY A 196 -46.15 -56.36 -43.04
CA GLY A 196 -45.90 -55.37 -41.99
C GLY A 196 -46.03 -53.93 -42.48
N LEU A 197 -46.57 -53.06 -41.61
CA LEU A 197 -46.93 -51.68 -41.94
C LEU A 197 -45.73 -50.78 -42.27
N GLU A 198 -44.56 -51.05 -41.70
CA GLU A 198 -43.42 -50.11 -41.77
C GLU A 198 -42.47 -50.31 -42.96
N TYR A 199 -42.52 -51.47 -43.63
CA TYR A 199 -41.49 -51.82 -44.63
C TYR A 199 -41.98 -51.89 -46.08
N LEU A 200 -43.28 -52.14 -46.34
CA LEU A 200 -43.80 -52.39 -47.69
C LEU A 200 -45.18 -51.79 -47.99
N CYS A 201 -45.83 -51.17 -47.01
CA CYS A 201 -47.16 -50.58 -47.17
C CYS A 201 -47.07 -49.19 -47.85
N PRO A 202 -47.78 -48.93 -48.97
CA PRO A 202 -47.82 -47.60 -49.58
C PRO A 202 -48.29 -46.53 -48.58
N SER A 203 -47.74 -45.31 -48.62
CA SER A 203 -48.13 -44.24 -47.68
C SER A 203 -49.61 -43.89 -47.72
N ARG A 204 -50.30 -44.11 -48.85
CA ARG A 204 -51.77 -43.97 -48.98
C ARG A 204 -52.58 -44.97 -48.16
N CYS A 205 -51.93 -46.03 -47.67
CA CYS A 205 -52.52 -47.13 -46.92
C CYS A 205 -52.18 -47.05 -45.43
N ILE A 206 -51.46 -46.01 -45.00
CA ILE A 206 -51.05 -45.81 -43.60
C ILE A 206 -51.71 -44.53 -43.08
N GLU A 207 -52.38 -44.62 -41.93
CA GLU A 207 -52.86 -43.47 -41.17
C GLU A 207 -52.23 -43.46 -39.79
N ASP A 208 -51.79 -42.27 -39.36
CA ASP A 208 -51.19 -42.05 -38.06
C ASP A 208 -52.29 -41.78 -37.03
N LEU A 209 -52.55 -42.75 -36.15
CA LEU A 209 -53.35 -42.50 -34.97
C LEU A 209 -52.46 -41.81 -33.93
N SER A 210 -52.58 -40.49 -33.88
CA SER A 210 -51.74 -39.62 -33.09
C SER A 210 -52.51 -39.01 -31.93
N ALA A 211 -52.04 -39.25 -30.70
CA ALA A 211 -52.52 -38.59 -29.49
C ALA A 211 -51.41 -37.67 -28.94
N ALA A 212 -51.75 -36.40 -28.72
CA ALA A 212 -50.82 -35.45 -28.13
C ALA A 212 -50.67 -35.71 -26.62
N GLY A 213 -49.49 -35.42 -26.06
CA GLY A 213 -49.30 -35.33 -24.61
C GLY A 213 -49.73 -33.97 -24.08
N GLY A 214 -50.10 -33.92 -22.81
CA GLY A 214 -50.49 -32.69 -22.14
C GLY A 214 -49.32 -31.74 -21.90
N THR A 215 -49.61 -30.45 -21.81
CA THR A 215 -48.64 -29.41 -21.41
C THR A 215 -48.51 -29.40 -19.89
N SER A 216 -47.29 -29.21 -19.37
CA SER A 216 -47.10 -29.06 -17.92
C SER A 216 -47.86 -27.85 -17.36
N ALA A 217 -48.19 -27.89 -16.07
CA ALA A 217 -48.67 -26.72 -15.37
C ALA A 217 -47.61 -25.61 -15.33
N ALA A 218 -48.06 -24.35 -15.22
CA ALA A 218 -47.16 -23.25 -14.91
C ALA A 218 -46.58 -23.42 -13.50
N GLY A 219 -45.33 -22.99 -13.32
CA GLY A 219 -44.74 -22.89 -11.98
C GLY A 219 -45.16 -21.62 -11.27
N VAL A 220 -44.63 -21.43 -10.07
CA VAL A 220 -44.81 -20.22 -9.28
C VAL A 220 -43.47 -19.59 -8.93
N GLN A 221 -43.44 -18.27 -8.91
CA GLN A 221 -42.35 -17.50 -8.33
C GLN A 221 -42.87 -16.82 -7.06
N LEU A 222 -42.09 -16.90 -6.00
CA LEU A 222 -42.42 -16.40 -4.67
C LEU A 222 -41.29 -15.49 -4.18
N VAL A 223 -41.61 -14.29 -3.73
CA VAL A 223 -40.67 -13.44 -2.99
C VAL A 223 -41.03 -13.53 -1.51
N VAL A 224 -40.08 -14.01 -0.71
CA VAL A 224 -40.23 -14.17 0.74
C VAL A 224 -39.21 -13.34 1.48
N SER A 225 -39.50 -12.97 2.73
CA SER A 225 -38.55 -12.28 3.61
C SER A 225 -38.53 -12.91 5.00
N ALA A 226 -37.34 -13.01 5.58
CA ALA A 226 -37.16 -13.36 6.98
C ALA A 226 -35.83 -12.80 7.52
N PRO A 227 -35.77 -12.42 8.81
CA PRO A 227 -34.52 -12.06 9.46
C PRO A 227 -33.63 -13.30 9.59
N ILE A 228 -32.32 -13.10 9.54
CA ILE A 228 -31.33 -14.15 9.83
C ILE A 228 -30.82 -13.90 11.25
N TRP A 229 -31.14 -14.79 12.18
CA TRP A 229 -30.80 -14.64 13.58
C TRP A 229 -29.43 -15.23 13.90
N TYR A 230 -28.63 -14.50 14.67
CA TYR A 230 -27.34 -14.98 15.14
C TYR A 230 -26.99 -14.43 16.53
N SER A 231 -26.51 -15.30 17.40
CA SER A 231 -25.91 -14.97 18.69
C SER A 231 -24.87 -16.04 19.06
N PRO A 232 -23.68 -15.67 19.59
CA PRO A 232 -22.65 -16.64 19.97
C PRO A 232 -23.13 -17.72 20.94
N GLU A 233 -23.96 -17.35 21.91
CA GLU A 233 -24.47 -18.24 22.97
C GLU A 233 -25.93 -18.67 22.75
N GLY A 234 -26.52 -18.30 21.60
CA GLY A 234 -27.94 -18.47 21.33
C GLY A 234 -28.22 -19.06 19.95
N GLN A 235 -29.26 -18.56 19.29
CA GLN A 235 -29.66 -19.00 17.95
C GLN A 235 -28.58 -18.68 16.92
N GLN A 236 -28.25 -19.64 16.07
CA GLN A 236 -27.29 -19.49 14.97
C GLN A 236 -27.92 -20.00 13.68
N ASP A 237 -28.62 -19.14 12.97
CA ASP A 237 -29.27 -19.52 11.72
C ASP A 237 -28.22 -19.85 10.65
N SER A 238 -28.46 -20.95 9.92
CA SER A 238 -27.75 -21.26 8.68
C SER A 238 -28.70 -21.08 7.50
N VAL A 239 -28.22 -20.51 6.40
CA VAL A 239 -28.97 -20.42 5.14
C VAL A 239 -28.64 -21.64 4.28
N LYS A 240 -29.65 -22.36 3.79
CA LYS A 240 -29.46 -23.54 2.93
C LYS A 240 -30.40 -23.48 1.73
N TYR A 241 -29.86 -23.85 0.57
CA TYR A 241 -30.60 -23.94 -0.69
C TYR A 241 -30.64 -25.40 -1.15
N THR A 242 -31.83 -25.92 -1.44
CA THR A 242 -32.02 -27.18 -2.17
C THR A 242 -32.75 -26.88 -3.46
N VAL A 243 -32.11 -27.14 -4.60
CA VAL A 243 -32.67 -26.86 -5.92
C VAL A 243 -32.53 -28.08 -6.82
N ASN A 244 -33.65 -28.69 -7.18
CA ASN A 244 -33.69 -29.84 -8.09
C ASN A 244 -34.97 -29.82 -8.95
N TYR A 245 -35.29 -30.92 -9.62
CA TYR A 245 -36.48 -31.03 -10.48
C TYR A 245 -37.78 -31.30 -9.71
N ASN A 246 -37.68 -31.69 -8.44
CA ASN A 246 -38.82 -32.05 -7.59
C ASN A 246 -39.19 -30.93 -6.64
N GLU A 247 -38.20 -30.19 -6.12
CA GLU A 247 -38.42 -29.08 -5.19
C GLU A 247 -37.39 -27.95 -5.34
N THR A 248 -37.84 -26.75 -4.97
CA THR A 248 -37.01 -25.61 -4.57
C THR A 248 -37.26 -25.33 -3.10
N ARG A 249 -36.22 -25.43 -2.27
CA ARG A 249 -36.32 -25.22 -0.82
C ARG A 249 -35.28 -24.21 -0.32
N LEU A 250 -35.76 -23.24 0.45
CA LEU A 250 -34.95 -22.30 1.23
C LEU A 250 -35.13 -22.61 2.71
N GLU A 251 -34.04 -22.75 3.45
CA GLU A 251 -34.06 -22.88 4.90
C GLU A 251 -33.19 -21.79 5.55
N ILE A 252 -33.71 -21.16 6.61
CA ILE A 252 -32.97 -20.22 7.46
C ILE A 252 -33.18 -20.66 8.91
N GLY A 253 -32.20 -21.37 9.47
CA GLY A 253 -32.35 -22.01 10.79
C GLY A 253 -33.54 -22.97 10.82
N SER A 254 -34.55 -22.66 11.64
CA SER A 254 -35.80 -23.45 11.74
C SER A 254 -36.90 -23.03 10.76
N LYS A 255 -36.67 -21.99 9.94
CA LYS A 255 -37.64 -21.46 8.97
C LYS A 255 -37.44 -22.17 7.65
N SER A 256 -38.53 -22.43 6.92
CA SER A 256 -38.46 -23.13 5.63
C SER A 256 -39.49 -22.60 4.64
N VAL A 257 -39.10 -22.52 3.37
CA VAL A 257 -39.99 -22.40 2.21
C VAL A 257 -39.70 -23.56 1.28
N LEU A 258 -40.73 -24.31 0.92
CA LEU A 258 -40.66 -25.37 -0.06
C LEU A 258 -41.70 -25.12 -1.16
N LEU A 259 -41.21 -25.12 -2.40
CA LEU A 259 -42.02 -25.11 -3.62
C LEU A 259 -41.79 -26.45 -4.35
N PRO A 260 -42.74 -27.39 -4.35
CA PRO A 260 -42.65 -28.57 -5.21
C PRO A 260 -42.68 -28.20 -6.69
N SER A 261 -42.37 -29.18 -7.54
CA SER A 261 -42.53 -29.07 -8.99
C SER A 261 -43.98 -28.86 -9.40
N SER A 262 -44.22 -28.07 -10.44
CA SER A 262 -45.54 -27.99 -11.06
C SER A 262 -45.97 -29.34 -11.62
N LYS A 263 -47.28 -29.59 -11.69
CA LYS A 263 -47.80 -30.87 -12.16
C LYS A 263 -47.39 -31.12 -13.62
N PRO A 264 -46.88 -32.33 -13.95
CA PRO A 264 -46.56 -32.68 -15.32
C PRO A 264 -47.84 -32.80 -16.17
N GLY A 265 -47.69 -32.70 -17.49
CA GLY A 265 -48.75 -33.06 -18.41
C GLY A 265 -48.91 -34.58 -18.49
N GLU A 266 -50.14 -35.07 -18.68
CA GLU A 266 -50.38 -36.51 -18.84
C GLU A 266 -49.92 -36.99 -20.22
N ASP A 267 -49.52 -38.26 -20.31
CA ASP A 267 -49.18 -38.88 -21.59
C ASP A 267 -50.44 -39.11 -22.42
N GLY A 268 -50.36 -38.83 -23.72
CA GLY A 268 -51.37 -39.24 -24.70
C GLY A 268 -51.42 -40.76 -24.82
N ARG A 269 -52.58 -41.30 -25.18
CA ARG A 269 -52.81 -42.74 -25.26
C ARG A 269 -53.54 -43.11 -26.55
N VAL A 270 -53.14 -44.25 -27.11
CA VAL A 270 -53.79 -44.89 -28.24
C VAL A 270 -54.00 -46.36 -27.88
N ASN A 271 -55.19 -46.90 -28.17
CA ASN A 271 -55.52 -48.30 -27.87
C ASN A 271 -55.23 -49.23 -29.06
N TYR A 272 -55.49 -50.53 -28.89
CA TYR A 272 -55.48 -51.56 -29.96
C TYR A 272 -56.81 -52.33 -29.83
N PRO A 273 -57.79 -52.23 -30.77
CA PRO A 273 -57.73 -52.79 -32.14
C PRO A 273 -58.40 -51.91 -33.23
N HIS A 274 -58.81 -52.50 -34.38
CA HIS A 274 -59.16 -51.92 -35.70
C HIS A 274 -59.96 -50.60 -35.75
N GLU A 275 -60.83 -50.28 -34.79
CA GLU A 275 -61.65 -49.05 -34.81
C GLU A 275 -61.01 -47.84 -34.09
N GLY A 276 -59.95 -48.05 -33.30
CA GLY A 276 -59.05 -47.00 -32.79
C GLY A 276 -59.65 -45.86 -31.98
N GLU A 277 -59.47 -45.91 -30.65
CA GLU A 277 -59.71 -44.75 -29.80
C GLU A 277 -58.37 -44.11 -29.42
N LYS A 278 -58.35 -42.78 -29.48
CA LYS A 278 -57.25 -41.95 -28.98
C LYS A 278 -57.74 -41.06 -27.86
N GLU A 279 -56.88 -40.85 -26.87
CA GLU A 279 -57.08 -39.92 -25.77
C GLU A 279 -55.85 -39.00 -25.69
N ASP A 280 -56.04 -37.71 -25.95
CA ASP A 280 -54.99 -36.72 -25.75
C ASP A 280 -54.73 -36.55 -24.25
N GLY A 281 -53.46 -36.42 -23.87
CA GLY A 281 -53.05 -36.20 -22.49
C GLY A 281 -53.56 -34.85 -21.98
N LYS A 282 -54.04 -34.82 -20.74
CA LYS A 282 -54.51 -33.58 -20.10
C LYS A 282 -53.34 -32.70 -19.67
N ASP A 283 -53.54 -31.40 -19.77
CA ASP A 283 -52.62 -30.42 -19.19
C ASP A 283 -52.50 -30.62 -17.67
N GLY A 284 -51.31 -30.38 -17.15
CA GLY A 284 -51.05 -30.46 -15.72
C GLY A 284 -51.92 -29.46 -14.94
N GLU A 285 -52.42 -29.91 -13.78
CA GLU A 285 -53.25 -29.09 -12.90
C GLU A 285 -52.52 -27.82 -12.44
N GLU A 286 -53.24 -26.69 -12.44
CA GLU A 286 -52.68 -25.39 -12.03
C GLU A 286 -52.10 -25.44 -10.61
N TYR A 287 -50.95 -24.78 -10.44
CA TYR A 287 -50.24 -24.74 -9.18
C TYR A 287 -51.00 -23.89 -8.15
N ASP A 288 -51.41 -24.49 -7.04
CA ASP A 288 -52.06 -23.78 -5.94
C ASP A 288 -51.07 -23.57 -4.80
N LEU A 289 -50.70 -22.31 -4.58
CA LEU A 289 -49.73 -21.90 -3.56
C LEU A 289 -50.17 -22.31 -2.14
N ASN A 290 -51.47 -22.30 -1.84
CA ASN A 290 -51.98 -22.63 -0.50
C ASN A 290 -52.01 -24.14 -0.23
N ARG A 291 -52.14 -24.94 -1.29
CA ARG A 291 -52.20 -26.40 -1.20
C ARG A 291 -50.83 -27.04 -1.36
N ASP A 292 -50.04 -26.54 -2.30
CA ASP A 292 -48.85 -27.23 -2.80
C ASP A 292 -47.56 -26.72 -2.13
N ALA A 293 -47.49 -25.46 -1.70
CA ALA A 293 -46.30 -24.92 -1.04
C ALA A 293 -46.32 -25.09 0.49
N VAL A 294 -45.14 -25.18 1.10
CA VAL A 294 -44.97 -25.17 2.56
C VAL A 294 -44.13 -23.96 2.95
N ILE A 295 -44.72 -23.02 3.69
CA ILE A 295 -44.09 -21.75 4.08
C ILE A 295 -44.19 -21.62 5.61
N SER A 296 -43.06 -21.62 6.29
CA SER A 296 -42.97 -21.51 7.76
C SER A 296 -41.91 -20.52 8.17
N GLY A 297 -42.30 -19.51 8.96
CA GLY A 297 -41.38 -18.51 9.52
C GLY A 297 -40.95 -17.40 8.55
N PHE A 298 -41.56 -17.32 7.37
CA PHE A 298 -41.32 -16.28 6.35
C PHE A 298 -42.54 -15.40 6.13
N SER A 299 -42.33 -14.13 5.81
CA SER A 299 -43.35 -13.25 5.23
C SER A 299 -43.34 -13.39 3.72
N VAL A 300 -44.49 -13.72 3.13
CA VAL A 300 -44.67 -13.68 1.66
C VAL A 300 -44.89 -12.22 1.25
N LEU A 301 -44.04 -11.72 0.36
CA LEU A 301 -44.11 -10.35 -0.15
C LEU A 301 -44.85 -10.27 -1.48
N SER A 302 -44.63 -11.24 -2.36
CA SER A 302 -45.33 -11.35 -3.64
C SER A 302 -45.28 -12.77 -4.19
N SER A 303 -46.24 -13.10 -5.05
CA SER A 303 -46.30 -14.35 -5.81
C SER A 303 -46.77 -14.11 -7.24
N SER A 304 -46.19 -14.80 -8.21
CA SER A 304 -46.57 -14.70 -9.62
C SER A 304 -46.46 -16.04 -10.33
N SER A 305 -47.27 -16.23 -11.38
CA SER A 305 -47.20 -17.42 -12.23
C SER A 305 -45.99 -17.34 -13.17
N VAL A 306 -45.32 -18.48 -13.37
CA VAL A 306 -44.16 -18.61 -14.25
C VAL A 306 -44.61 -19.20 -15.57
N ASN A 307 -44.70 -18.34 -16.59
CA ASN A 307 -45.10 -18.73 -17.95
C ASN A 307 -43.98 -19.46 -18.72
N LYS A 308 -43.45 -20.54 -18.14
CA LYS A 308 -42.44 -21.44 -18.74
C LYS A 308 -42.93 -22.89 -18.79
N ARG A 309 -44.20 -23.08 -19.13
CA ARG A 309 -44.80 -24.42 -19.29
C ARG A 309 -44.02 -25.27 -20.30
N ARG A 310 -44.00 -26.58 -20.09
CA ARG A 310 -43.30 -27.54 -20.95
C ARG A 310 -44.31 -28.21 -21.86
N LYS A 311 -44.08 -28.10 -23.16
CA LYS A 311 -45.01 -28.63 -24.17
C LYS A 311 -45.00 -30.15 -24.13
N GLY A 312 -46.19 -30.75 -24.23
CA GLY A 312 -46.31 -32.18 -24.48
C GLY A 312 -45.82 -32.57 -25.87
N GLY A 313 -45.62 -33.87 -26.07
CA GLY A 313 -45.33 -34.44 -27.39
C GLY A 313 -46.53 -34.24 -28.33
N THR A 314 -46.27 -34.03 -29.61
CA THR A 314 -47.31 -33.81 -30.63
C THR A 314 -47.81 -35.12 -31.26
N GLY A 315 -47.53 -36.25 -30.61
CA GLY A 315 -47.84 -37.61 -31.08
C GLY A 315 -46.85 -38.10 -32.13
N CYS A 316 -47.31 -38.50 -33.32
CA CYS A 316 -46.48 -39.16 -34.34
C CYS A 316 -45.32 -38.32 -34.89
N SER A 317 -45.42 -36.99 -34.82
CA SER A 317 -44.35 -36.08 -35.23
C SER A 317 -43.25 -35.90 -34.19
N LYS A 318 -43.58 -36.03 -32.90
CA LYS A 318 -42.65 -35.93 -31.77
C LYS A 318 -43.28 -36.55 -30.53
N THR A 319 -42.86 -37.77 -30.21
CA THR A 319 -43.41 -38.54 -29.08
C THR A 319 -42.93 -38.04 -27.73
N SER A 320 -41.68 -37.57 -27.61
CA SER A 320 -41.17 -37.06 -26.34
C SER A 320 -41.68 -35.64 -26.05
N GLY A 321 -42.31 -35.47 -24.88
CA GLY A 321 -42.58 -34.17 -24.31
C GLY A 321 -41.30 -33.41 -23.94
N GLU A 322 -41.42 -32.10 -23.71
CA GLU A 322 -40.32 -31.29 -23.24
C GLU A 322 -39.96 -31.64 -21.79
N ARG A 323 -38.67 -31.89 -21.52
CA ARG A 323 -38.18 -32.13 -20.16
C ARG A 323 -38.43 -30.92 -19.26
N GLY A 324 -38.76 -31.19 -18.00
CA GLY A 324 -38.97 -30.25 -16.92
C GLY A 324 -37.78 -29.33 -16.68
N LEU A 325 -38.02 -28.29 -15.89
CA LEU A 325 -37.00 -27.32 -15.52
C LEU A 325 -36.76 -27.39 -14.03
N LYS A 326 -35.48 -27.32 -13.62
CA LYS A 326 -35.14 -27.12 -12.22
C LYS A 326 -35.68 -25.76 -11.78
N GLY A 327 -36.07 -25.66 -10.52
CA GLY A 327 -36.36 -24.36 -9.95
C GLY A 327 -35.10 -23.54 -9.71
N SER A 328 -35.23 -22.42 -9.00
CA SER A 328 -34.10 -21.55 -8.70
C SER A 328 -34.36 -20.70 -7.45
N ILE A 329 -33.29 -20.30 -6.77
CA ILE A 329 -33.31 -19.30 -5.71
C ILE A 329 -32.38 -18.17 -6.14
N THR A 330 -32.89 -16.94 -6.18
CA THR A 330 -32.18 -15.74 -6.63
C THR A 330 -32.53 -14.54 -5.73
N ASN A 331 -31.81 -13.43 -5.90
CA ASN A 331 -32.10 -12.13 -5.28
C ASN A 331 -32.18 -12.17 -3.75
N ASN A 332 -31.10 -12.56 -3.07
CA ASN A 332 -30.95 -12.26 -1.65
C ASN A 332 -30.73 -10.75 -1.50
N ASP A 333 -31.75 -10.01 -1.06
CA ASP A 333 -31.73 -8.54 -0.92
C ASP A 333 -31.90 -8.13 0.56
N PRO A 334 -30.88 -7.51 1.18
CA PRO A 334 -29.58 -7.18 0.59
C PRO A 334 -28.68 -8.41 0.44
N GLU A 335 -27.77 -8.41 -0.54
CA GLU A 335 -26.84 -9.53 -0.78
C GLU A 335 -25.85 -9.70 0.38
N LYS A 336 -25.50 -8.56 0.99
CA LYS A 336 -24.65 -8.45 2.15
C LYS A 336 -25.19 -7.40 3.09
N ILE A 337 -24.93 -7.59 4.38
CA ILE A 337 -25.22 -6.62 5.42
C ILE A 337 -23.91 -6.00 5.88
N SER A 338 -23.81 -4.68 5.77
CA SER A 338 -22.66 -3.94 6.27
C SER A 338 -22.73 -3.74 7.78
N PHE A 339 -21.58 -3.72 8.43
CA PHE A 339 -21.40 -3.25 9.79
C PHE A 339 -20.32 -2.17 9.83
N HIS A 340 -20.46 -1.24 10.76
CA HIS A 340 -19.60 -0.09 10.93
C HIS A 340 -19.47 0.27 12.40
N THR A 341 -18.25 0.59 12.83
CA THR A 341 -17.93 1.16 14.13
C THR A 341 -16.78 2.15 13.98
N GLU A 342 -16.43 2.81 15.07
CA GLU A 342 -15.35 3.77 15.17
C GLU A 342 -14.24 3.18 16.06
N SER A 343 -12.99 3.41 15.71
CA SER A 343 -11.83 3.10 16.56
C SER A 343 -11.19 4.39 17.10
N LEU A 344 -10.30 4.28 18.10
CA LEU A 344 -9.59 5.45 18.61
C LEU A 344 -8.62 5.97 17.55
N ALA A 345 -8.72 7.25 17.27
CA ALA A 345 -7.79 7.94 16.40
C ALA A 345 -7.40 9.30 16.98
N VAL A 346 -6.42 9.94 16.36
CA VAL A 346 -6.08 11.33 16.62
C VAL A 346 -6.00 12.07 15.29
N ASN A 347 -6.52 13.28 15.28
CA ASN A 347 -6.22 14.22 14.22
C ASN A 347 -4.95 14.98 14.63
N ALA A 348 -3.80 14.57 14.09
CA ALA A 348 -2.49 15.04 14.52
C ALA A 348 -1.88 16.01 13.51
N THR A 349 -1.45 17.17 13.99
CA THR A 349 -0.68 18.15 13.23
C THR A 349 0.81 17.99 13.56
N PHE A 350 1.61 17.56 12.59
CA PHE A 350 3.04 17.24 12.74
C PHE A 350 3.81 17.51 11.44
N GLY A 351 5.13 17.35 11.46
CA GLY A 351 5.93 17.39 10.24
C GLY A 351 7.17 16.49 10.30
N VAL A 352 7.55 15.95 9.16
CA VAL A 352 8.68 15.01 9.01
C VAL A 352 9.97 15.74 8.66
N ALA A 353 11.10 15.12 8.94
CA ALA A 353 12.42 15.62 8.57
C ALA A 353 12.58 15.71 7.05
N GLY A 354 13.43 16.64 6.61
CA GLY A 354 13.88 16.68 5.22
C GLY A 354 14.82 15.52 4.89
N SER A 355 15.24 15.45 3.64
CA SER A 355 16.32 14.54 3.24
C SER A 355 17.69 15.22 3.31
N ALA A 356 18.73 14.43 3.55
CA ALA A 356 20.10 14.90 3.48
C ALA A 356 20.46 15.30 2.03
N GLY A 357 21.40 16.23 1.90
CA GLY A 357 22.00 16.55 0.60
C GLY A 357 22.71 15.35 0.00
N GLN A 358 22.69 15.24 -1.33
CA GLN A 358 23.40 14.17 -2.02
C GLN A 358 24.91 14.30 -1.82
N CYS A 359 25.61 13.18 -1.85
CA CYS A 359 27.06 13.11 -1.73
C CYS A 359 27.66 12.33 -2.90
N ASP A 360 28.71 12.88 -3.48
CA ASP A 360 29.56 12.17 -4.44
C ASP A 360 31.03 12.43 -4.07
N MET A 361 31.85 11.41 -4.31
CA MET A 361 33.27 11.43 -4.01
C MET A 361 34.05 10.80 -5.14
N ARG A 362 35.14 11.45 -5.53
CA ARG A 362 36.08 10.92 -6.51
C ARG A 362 37.49 10.91 -5.97
N LEU A 363 38.16 9.79 -6.20
CA LEU A 363 39.58 9.63 -5.98
C LEU A 363 40.31 9.82 -7.32
N LEU A 364 41.25 10.74 -7.38
CA LEU A 364 42.03 11.01 -8.58
C LEU A 364 43.51 10.86 -8.28
N GLU A 365 44.20 10.04 -9.09
CA GLU A 365 45.65 9.96 -9.08
C GLU A 365 46.22 11.01 -10.03
N LYS A 366 47.13 11.85 -9.52
CA LYS A 366 47.84 12.91 -10.25
C LYS A 366 46.96 13.82 -11.11
N LEU A 367 46.68 15.02 -10.60
CA LEU A 367 46.09 16.08 -11.43
C LEU A 367 47.17 16.76 -12.28
N PRO A 368 46.92 17.04 -13.58
CA PRO A 368 47.81 17.88 -14.38
C PRO A 368 48.10 19.21 -13.69
N SER A 369 49.35 19.69 -13.75
CA SER A 369 49.80 20.90 -13.06
C SER A 369 49.08 22.18 -13.49
N ASP A 370 48.42 22.16 -14.65
CA ASP A 370 47.62 23.25 -15.19
C ASP A 370 46.10 23.04 -14.99
N THR A 371 45.71 22.09 -14.15
CA THR A 371 44.33 21.92 -13.72
C THR A 371 43.94 23.09 -12.83
N SER A 372 42.77 23.67 -13.09
CA SER A 372 42.13 24.64 -12.19
C SER A 372 40.72 24.14 -11.89
N LEU A 373 40.37 24.11 -10.61
CA LEU A 373 39.03 23.73 -10.15
C LEU A 373 38.32 24.93 -9.52
N LYS A 374 37.02 25.06 -9.80
CA LYS A 374 36.12 26.04 -9.18
C LYS A 374 35.12 25.27 -8.33
N LEU A 375 35.04 25.58 -7.04
CA LEU A 375 34.20 24.91 -6.06
C LEU A 375 33.03 25.83 -5.69
N VAL A 376 31.83 25.34 -5.89
CA VAL A 376 30.59 26.06 -5.59
C VAL A 376 29.75 25.18 -4.69
N PRO A 377 29.70 25.41 -3.37
CA PRO A 377 28.82 24.67 -2.46
C PRO A 377 27.39 25.19 -2.53
N ALA A 378 26.41 24.28 -2.45
CA ALA A 378 25.01 24.62 -2.35
C ALA A 378 24.75 25.48 -1.11
N LYS A 379 24.11 26.65 -1.29
CA LYS A 379 23.74 27.53 -0.19
C LYS A 379 22.52 27.03 0.56
N SER A 380 21.53 26.52 -0.17
CA SER A 380 20.31 25.99 0.41
C SER A 380 19.68 24.94 -0.51
N ASN A 381 18.53 24.40 -0.13
CA ASN A 381 17.76 23.54 -1.02
C ASN A 381 16.70 24.31 -1.85
N LYS A 382 16.74 25.64 -1.81
CA LYS A 382 15.80 26.54 -2.51
C LYS A 382 16.57 27.51 -3.40
N GLY A 383 15.92 27.98 -4.46
CA GLY A 383 16.47 28.95 -5.40
C GLY A 383 16.90 28.33 -6.73
N GLU A 384 17.75 29.04 -7.47
CA GLU A 384 18.27 28.63 -8.78
C GLU A 384 19.24 27.44 -8.66
N ASP A 385 19.57 26.80 -9.80
CA ASP A 385 20.37 25.57 -9.84
C ASP A 385 21.74 25.71 -9.12
N GLU A 386 22.42 26.86 -9.22
CA GLU A 386 23.71 27.09 -8.54
C GLU A 386 23.57 27.25 -7.02
N ALA A 387 22.39 27.66 -6.52
CA ALA A 387 22.13 27.75 -5.09
C ALA A 387 21.77 26.39 -4.47
N THR A 388 21.33 25.44 -5.32
CA THR A 388 20.77 24.13 -4.94
C THR A 388 21.66 22.93 -5.29
N HIS A 389 22.83 23.17 -5.88
CA HIS A 389 23.80 22.13 -6.20
C HIS A 389 25.18 22.46 -5.66
N SER A 390 25.84 21.46 -5.08
CA SER A 390 27.27 21.54 -4.79
C SER A 390 28.03 21.00 -5.98
N THR A 391 28.82 21.86 -6.63
CA THR A 391 29.49 21.53 -7.89
C THR A 391 30.98 21.82 -7.83
N ILE A 392 31.76 20.85 -8.28
CA ILE A 392 33.18 21.01 -8.59
C ILE A 392 33.27 21.14 -10.11
N TYR A 393 33.71 22.29 -10.59
CA TYR A 393 34.00 22.49 -12.00
C TYR A 393 35.49 22.33 -12.27
N LYS A 394 35.82 21.83 -13.45
CA LYS A 394 37.17 21.82 -13.99
C LYS A 394 37.23 22.78 -15.18
N LYS A 395 38.29 23.60 -15.22
CA LYS A 395 38.49 24.52 -16.34
C LYS A 395 38.74 23.75 -17.63
N ASN A 396 37.96 24.04 -18.67
CA ASN A 396 38.14 23.51 -20.01
C ASN A 396 39.23 24.33 -20.73
N LYS A 397 40.24 23.66 -21.26
CA LYS A 397 41.37 24.31 -21.93
C LYS A 397 41.06 24.77 -23.35
N GLU A 398 40.12 24.10 -24.01
CA GLU A 398 39.75 24.36 -25.40
C GLU A 398 38.76 25.52 -25.50
N THR A 399 37.79 25.56 -24.59
CA THR A 399 36.74 26.59 -24.59
C THR A 399 37.03 27.74 -23.62
N GLY A 400 37.93 27.56 -22.66
CA GLY A 400 38.17 28.49 -21.55
C GLY A 400 37.08 28.50 -20.49
N GLY A 401 36.00 27.73 -20.69
CA GLY A 401 34.85 27.61 -19.79
C GLY A 401 35.07 26.65 -18.62
N TRP A 402 33.99 26.34 -17.91
CA TRP A 402 33.99 25.48 -16.73
C TRP A 402 33.07 24.28 -16.95
N ASP A 403 33.63 23.07 -16.98
CA ASP A 403 32.86 21.83 -17.11
C ASP A 403 32.63 21.21 -15.73
N ALA A 404 31.41 20.77 -15.44
CA ALA A 404 31.10 20.11 -14.17
C ALA A 404 31.84 18.77 -14.08
N LEU A 405 32.70 18.63 -13.07
CA LEU A 405 33.41 17.40 -12.75
C LEU A 405 32.58 16.54 -11.79
N ILE A 406 32.08 17.13 -10.70
CA ILE A 406 31.13 16.54 -9.75
C ILE A 406 30.01 17.55 -9.57
N SER A 407 28.75 17.13 -9.62
CA SER A 407 27.61 17.97 -9.22
C SER A 407 26.61 17.11 -8.49
N VAL A 408 26.22 17.54 -7.29
CA VAL A 408 25.27 16.83 -6.43
C VAL A 408 24.16 17.76 -6.00
N SER A 409 22.93 17.24 -5.96
CA SER A 409 21.75 18.04 -5.62
C SER A 409 21.59 18.19 -4.11
N SER A 410 20.94 19.29 -3.71
CA SER A 410 20.40 19.45 -2.37
C SER A 410 19.26 18.45 -2.09
N GLY A 411 19.00 18.21 -0.81
CA GLY A 411 17.90 17.38 -0.32
C GLY A 411 16.54 18.08 -0.42
N VAL A 412 15.48 17.29 -0.48
CA VAL A 412 14.09 17.75 -0.48
C VAL A 412 13.58 18.09 0.93
N ASP A 413 12.71 19.11 0.99
CA ASP A 413 11.99 19.51 2.21
C ASP A 413 11.08 18.38 2.71
N GLY A 414 11.05 18.19 4.02
CA GLY A 414 10.09 17.31 4.70
C GLY A 414 8.72 17.97 4.81
N TRP A 415 7.67 17.17 4.69
CA TRP A 415 6.30 17.65 4.73
C TRP A 415 5.83 17.99 6.16
N GLY A 416 4.96 18.99 6.29
CA GLY A 416 4.23 19.29 7.52
C GLY A 416 2.75 19.54 7.24
N GLY A 417 1.88 18.97 8.08
CA GLY A 417 0.44 19.10 7.94
C GLY A 417 -0.34 18.35 9.00
N THR A 418 -1.60 18.03 8.69
CA THR A 418 -2.54 17.39 9.62
C THR A 418 -3.08 16.10 9.01
N GLU A 419 -3.00 14.99 9.76
CA GLU A 419 -3.50 13.67 9.35
C GLU A 419 -4.32 13.01 10.46
N LEU A 420 -5.32 12.23 10.04
CA LEU A 420 -6.05 11.30 10.90
C LEU A 420 -5.23 10.02 11.05
N LEU A 421 -4.82 9.71 12.27
CA LEU A 421 -3.99 8.54 12.60
C LEU A 421 -4.77 7.63 13.55
N PRO A 422 -5.05 6.37 13.18
CA PRO A 422 -5.54 5.36 14.10
C PRO A 422 -4.53 5.14 15.23
N ILE A 423 -5.01 4.87 16.45
CA ILE A 423 -4.18 4.64 17.63
C ILE A 423 -4.52 3.30 18.27
N GLU A 424 -3.51 2.44 18.41
CA GLU A 424 -3.58 1.15 19.08
C GLU A 424 -2.70 1.09 20.34
N GLU A 425 -2.82 0.00 21.10
CA GLU A 425 -2.01 -0.22 22.30
C GLU A 425 -0.53 -0.35 21.93
N GLY A 426 0.31 0.56 22.44
CA GLY A 426 1.74 0.63 22.13
C GLY A 426 2.13 1.74 21.16
N ASP A 427 1.17 2.46 20.57
CA ASP A 427 1.46 3.57 19.66
C ASP A 427 1.85 4.86 20.36
N LEU A 428 1.50 5.05 21.63
CA LEU A 428 1.83 6.26 22.37
C LEU A 428 3.32 6.30 22.74
N PRO A 429 3.99 7.48 22.70
CA PRO A 429 3.41 8.82 22.64
C PRO A 429 3.11 9.39 21.25
N PHE A 430 3.46 8.69 20.18
CA PHE A 430 3.09 9.02 18.81
C PHE A 430 3.30 7.77 17.95
N PRO A 431 2.36 7.39 17.05
CA PRO A 431 2.37 6.10 16.38
C PRO A 431 3.57 5.95 15.44
N LYS A 432 4.66 5.41 15.98
CA LYS A 432 5.94 5.28 15.28
C LYS A 432 5.85 4.35 14.07
N VAL A 433 4.92 3.40 14.11
CA VAL A 433 4.72 2.39 13.06
C VAL A 433 4.46 3.05 11.70
N TYR A 434 3.70 4.15 11.67
CA TYR A 434 3.42 4.88 10.43
C TYR A 434 4.61 5.75 9.97
N PHE A 435 5.46 6.19 10.89
CA PHE A 435 6.55 7.14 10.61
C PHE A 435 7.90 6.68 11.17
N PRO A 436 8.42 5.51 10.74
CA PRO A 436 9.67 4.99 11.24
C PRO A 436 10.82 5.91 10.80
N TYR A 437 11.53 6.50 11.76
CA TYR A 437 12.67 7.40 11.55
C TYR A 437 12.36 8.73 10.86
N ALA A 438 11.11 8.99 10.48
CA ALA A 438 10.73 10.15 9.67
C ALA A 438 10.97 11.49 10.37
N PHE A 439 11.16 11.52 11.68
CA PHE A 439 11.38 12.77 12.44
C PHE A 439 12.86 13.10 12.68
N ARG A 440 13.77 12.15 12.43
CA ARG A 440 15.20 12.35 12.70
C ARG A 440 15.86 13.06 11.54
N ALA A 441 16.68 14.06 11.84
CA ALA A 441 17.54 14.69 10.85
C ALA A 441 18.41 13.62 10.16
N ALA A 442 18.42 13.64 8.83
CA ALA A 442 19.26 12.80 8.02
C ALA A 442 20.63 13.48 7.86
N ILE A 443 21.71 12.73 8.10
CA ILE A 443 23.08 13.23 8.05
C ILE A 443 23.79 12.57 6.86
N PRO A 444 24.36 13.33 5.92
CA PRO A 444 25.13 12.78 4.81
C PRO A 444 26.43 12.14 5.28
N THR A 445 26.97 11.20 4.49
CA THR A 445 28.27 10.58 4.80
C THR A 445 29.41 11.49 4.37
N LEU A 446 30.07 12.12 5.33
CA LEU A 446 31.24 12.96 5.09
C LEU A 446 32.52 12.13 5.17
N SER A 447 33.36 12.24 4.15
CA SER A 447 34.73 11.73 4.16
C SER A 447 35.67 12.88 4.42
N ILE A 448 35.54 13.47 5.60
CA ILE A 448 36.48 14.46 6.09
C ILE A 448 37.67 13.69 6.63
N ALA A 449 38.73 13.60 5.84
CA ALA A 449 39.97 13.10 6.37
C ALA A 449 40.46 14.10 7.43
N SER A 450 40.97 13.61 8.56
CA SER A 450 41.63 14.41 9.60
C SER A 450 42.73 13.55 10.21
N GLY A 451 43.89 14.14 10.49
CA GLY A 451 45.08 13.36 10.87
C GLY A 451 46.10 14.16 11.67
N ALA A 452 47.21 13.51 12.06
CA ALA A 452 48.21 14.08 12.97
C ALA A 452 48.89 15.39 12.50
N GLY A 453 48.64 15.82 11.26
CA GLY A 453 49.20 17.02 10.64
C GLY A 453 48.19 18.06 10.13
N TYR A 454 46.89 17.80 10.17
CA TYR A 454 45.88 18.80 9.81
C TYR A 454 44.53 18.52 10.49
N ARG A 455 43.76 19.59 10.73
CA ARG A 455 42.40 19.53 11.28
C ARG A 455 41.47 20.25 10.32
N SER A 456 40.44 19.54 9.87
CA SER A 456 39.33 20.13 9.12
C SER A 456 38.61 21.18 9.95
N TYR A 457 38.24 22.31 9.33
CA TYR A 457 37.45 23.34 10.00
C TYR A 457 36.02 22.84 10.22
N LEU A 458 35.42 22.25 9.19
CA LEU A 458 34.08 21.64 9.27
C LEU A 458 33.98 20.55 10.34
N ALA A 459 34.99 19.69 10.50
CA ALA A 459 34.97 18.67 11.56
C ALA A 459 35.17 19.28 12.96
N LYS A 460 36.01 20.31 13.09
CA LYS A 460 36.28 20.98 14.37
C LYS A 460 35.05 21.75 14.88
N GLU A 461 34.39 22.46 13.99
CA GLU A 461 33.24 23.34 14.29
C GLU A 461 31.89 22.65 14.04
N ASN A 462 31.85 21.32 13.93
CA ASN A 462 30.61 20.58 13.64
C ASN A 462 29.50 20.82 14.68
N ASN A 463 29.86 21.04 15.95
CA ASN A 463 28.87 21.30 17.01
C ASN A 463 28.24 22.71 16.91
N THR A 464 28.93 23.66 16.26
CA THR A 464 28.51 25.06 16.13
C THR A 464 27.90 25.33 14.76
N LEU A 465 28.47 24.79 13.69
CA LEU A 465 28.01 24.94 12.31
C LEU A 465 26.99 23.88 11.88
N GLY A 466 26.92 22.77 12.62
CA GLY A 466 26.21 21.59 12.18
C GLY A 466 26.94 20.84 11.06
N THR A 467 26.47 19.64 10.75
CA THR A 467 27.06 18.82 9.69
C THR A 467 26.58 19.34 8.33
N PRO A 468 27.50 19.67 7.38
CA PRO A 468 27.11 20.10 6.04
C PRO A 468 26.15 19.12 5.37
N GLY A 469 25.12 19.65 4.72
CA GLY A 469 24.10 18.86 4.03
C GLY A 469 23.15 18.07 4.93
N ALA A 470 23.27 18.18 6.26
CA ALA A 470 22.30 17.56 7.17
C ALA A 470 20.92 18.20 7.02
N SER A 471 19.86 17.38 7.04
CA SER A 471 18.50 17.87 6.94
C SER A 471 18.01 18.53 8.22
N GLY A 472 16.97 19.34 8.11
CA GLY A 472 16.18 19.74 9.27
C GLY A 472 15.44 18.54 9.88
N ALA A 473 15.29 18.54 11.21
CA ALA A 473 14.54 17.54 11.95
C ALA A 473 13.02 17.76 11.85
N GLY A 474 12.25 16.68 12.01
CA GLY A 474 10.80 16.75 12.11
C GLY A 474 10.31 17.14 13.50
N ALA A 475 9.00 17.33 13.63
CA ALA A 475 8.32 17.64 14.88
C ALA A 475 6.97 16.92 14.99
N HIS A 476 6.60 16.46 16.19
CA HIS A 476 5.36 15.71 16.42
C HIS A 476 4.80 15.98 17.83
N PRO A 477 3.47 15.83 18.05
CA PRO A 477 2.91 15.94 19.39
C PRO A 477 3.31 14.77 20.29
N ILE A 478 3.19 14.97 21.60
CA ILE A 478 3.26 13.91 22.63
C ILE A 478 1.82 13.62 23.07
N ILE A 479 1.37 12.41 22.79
CA ILE A 479 0.02 11.93 23.08
C ILE A 479 0.08 11.01 24.30
N LEU A 480 -0.53 11.42 25.41
CA LEU A 480 -0.51 10.65 26.66
C LEU A 480 -1.82 9.91 26.95
N SER A 481 -2.92 10.34 26.34
CA SER A 481 -4.20 9.69 26.49
C SER A 481 -5.10 9.95 25.29
N VAL A 482 -5.72 8.90 24.77
CA VAL A 482 -6.80 8.98 23.78
C VAL A 482 -7.98 8.18 24.32
N SER A 483 -9.15 8.79 24.33
CA SER A 483 -10.40 8.17 24.78
C SER A 483 -11.54 8.62 23.88
N GLY A 484 -12.54 7.76 23.74
CA GLY A 484 -13.71 8.02 22.92
C GLY A 484 -14.80 7.01 23.19
N ASN A 485 -15.93 7.21 22.52
CA ASN A 485 -16.98 6.22 22.43
C ASN A 485 -17.09 5.83 20.96
N ALA A 486 -17.53 4.63 20.66
CA ALA A 486 -17.84 4.19 19.31
C ALA A 486 -19.32 3.88 19.20
N GLN A 487 -19.92 4.26 18.08
CA GLN A 487 -21.28 3.90 17.74
C GLN A 487 -21.29 2.68 16.83
N HIS A 488 -22.04 1.65 17.22
CA HIS A 488 -22.19 0.42 16.45
C HIS A 488 -23.35 0.53 15.51
N THR A 489 -23.09 0.33 14.22
CA THR A 489 -24.11 0.35 13.17
C THR A 489 -24.07 -0.96 12.40
N ILE A 490 -25.23 -1.60 12.24
CA ILE A 490 -25.40 -2.81 11.42
C ILE A 490 -26.59 -2.56 10.50
N ASN A 491 -26.42 -2.78 9.19
CA ASN A 491 -27.47 -2.56 8.19
C ASN A 491 -28.08 -1.15 8.23
N GLY A 492 -27.24 -0.14 8.49
CA GLY A 492 -27.66 1.27 8.66
C GLY A 492 -28.42 1.56 9.96
N VAL A 493 -28.61 0.57 10.84
CA VAL A 493 -29.29 0.73 12.14
C VAL A 493 -28.26 0.83 13.25
N THR A 494 -28.37 1.85 14.10
CA THR A 494 -27.57 1.91 15.33
C THR A 494 -28.01 0.81 16.29
N THR A 495 -27.09 -0.10 16.60
CA THR A 495 -27.33 -1.29 17.42
C THR A 495 -26.73 -1.18 18.82
N GLY A 496 -25.77 -0.28 19.01
CA GLY A 496 -25.09 -0.12 20.29
C GLY A 496 -24.18 1.09 20.33
N ASN A 497 -23.66 1.35 21.52
CA ASN A 497 -22.56 2.27 21.76
C ASN A 497 -21.62 1.59 22.75
N GLU A 498 -20.31 1.67 22.52
CA GLU A 498 -19.30 1.21 23.46
C GLU A 498 -18.35 2.34 23.82
N ALA A 499 -17.98 2.43 25.10
CA ALA A 499 -16.84 3.26 25.47
C ALA A 499 -15.59 2.55 24.98
N LEU A 500 -14.83 3.18 24.10
CA LEU A 500 -13.57 2.64 23.63
C LEU A 500 -12.59 2.65 24.81
N LYS A 501 -11.93 1.51 25.06
CA LYS A 501 -10.91 1.38 26.11
C LYS A 501 -9.88 2.50 25.93
N PRO A 502 -9.73 3.44 26.88
CA PRO A 502 -8.76 4.51 26.76
C PRO A 502 -7.35 3.95 26.64
N ILE A 503 -6.57 4.49 25.70
CA ILE A 503 -5.15 4.17 25.57
C ILE A 503 -4.40 5.28 26.29
N VAL A 504 -3.60 4.91 27.29
CA VAL A 504 -2.84 5.85 28.13
C VAL A 504 -1.37 5.47 28.13
N SER A 505 -0.50 6.47 28.20
CA SER A 505 0.94 6.31 28.30
C SER A 505 1.53 7.33 29.26
N THR A 506 2.60 6.94 29.94
CA THR A 506 3.45 7.83 30.75
C THR A 506 4.75 8.17 30.04
N ASP A 507 4.96 7.69 28.82
CA ASP A 507 6.18 7.93 28.06
C ASP A 507 6.12 9.30 27.37
N VAL A 508 7.12 10.14 27.65
CA VAL A 508 7.27 11.49 27.08
C VAL A 508 8.55 11.58 26.22
N ARG A 509 9.11 10.44 25.81
CA ARG A 509 10.34 10.40 25.01
C ARG A 509 10.08 10.81 23.57
N CYS A 510 10.91 11.73 23.08
CA CYS A 510 10.97 12.05 21.66
C CYS A 510 11.69 10.97 20.87
N PHE A 511 11.44 10.93 19.55
CA PHE A 511 12.08 9.94 18.68
C PHE A 511 13.60 10.09 18.55
N ASP A 512 14.17 11.26 18.90
CA ASP A 512 15.61 11.50 18.98
C ASP A 512 16.24 10.99 20.29
N GLY A 513 15.44 10.45 21.22
CA GLY A 513 15.90 9.93 22.50
C GLY A 513 16.10 11.00 23.58
N THR A 514 15.80 12.27 23.30
CA THR A 514 15.82 13.32 24.31
C THR A 514 14.85 12.98 25.44
N LYS A 515 15.36 13.04 26.68
CA LYS A 515 14.59 12.89 27.90
C LYS A 515 14.50 14.26 28.55
N TYR A 516 13.29 14.69 28.84
CA TYR A 516 13.07 15.93 29.56
C TYR A 516 13.39 15.74 31.04
N GLY A 517 14.15 16.69 31.59
CA GLY A 517 14.69 16.59 32.95
C GLY A 517 13.61 16.58 34.03
N ALA A 518 13.93 15.97 35.18
CA ALA A 518 13.05 15.98 36.35
C ALA A 518 12.78 17.42 36.82
N GLY A 519 11.50 17.78 37.01
CA GLY A 519 11.06 19.10 37.49
C GLY A 519 10.65 20.09 36.39
N GLN A 520 10.77 19.74 35.11
CA GLN A 520 10.16 20.50 34.00
C GLN A 520 8.71 20.05 33.79
N PRO A 521 7.78 20.95 33.38
CA PRO A 521 6.46 20.53 32.93
C PRO A 521 6.62 19.54 31.77
N ALA A 522 5.79 18.48 31.78
CA ALA A 522 5.82 17.49 30.71
C ALA A 522 5.62 18.18 29.36
N PRO A 523 6.50 17.94 28.37
CA PRO A 523 6.37 18.57 27.07
C PRO A 523 5.14 18.01 26.36
N THR A 524 4.49 18.87 25.59
CA THR A 524 3.32 18.53 24.79
C THR A 524 3.68 18.15 23.36
N TYR A 525 4.94 18.33 22.95
CA TYR A 525 5.46 18.02 21.62
C TYR A 525 6.99 17.83 21.63
N CYS A 526 7.48 17.23 20.55
CA CYS A 526 8.88 17.01 20.24
C CYS A 526 9.29 17.80 18.99
N GLY A 527 10.51 18.34 19.00
CA GLY A 527 11.05 19.13 17.89
C GLY A 527 10.41 20.53 17.76
N THR A 528 10.86 21.28 16.77
CA THR A 528 10.29 22.58 16.39
C THR A 528 9.82 22.54 14.94
N GLY A 529 8.77 23.30 14.60
CA GLY A 529 8.32 23.40 13.21
C GLY A 529 9.27 24.20 12.33
N ASN A 530 9.33 23.87 11.05
CA ASN A 530 10.15 24.54 10.02
C ASN A 530 11.64 24.64 10.37
N THR A 531 12.28 23.52 10.72
CA THR A 531 13.73 23.48 10.91
C THR A 531 14.44 23.62 9.57
N SER A 532 15.47 24.47 9.48
CA SER A 532 16.28 24.59 8.25
C SER A 532 17.24 23.41 8.12
N GLY A 533 17.44 22.95 6.89
CA GLY A 533 18.59 22.10 6.56
C GLY A 533 19.88 22.91 6.51
N ASN A 534 21.01 22.25 6.72
CA ASN A 534 22.32 22.88 6.68
C ASN A 534 22.79 23.08 5.22
N PRO A 535 23.53 24.16 4.92
CA PRO A 535 24.17 24.34 3.62
C PRO A 535 25.08 23.16 3.23
N GLY A 536 25.35 23.05 1.94
CA GLY A 536 26.28 22.07 1.39
C GLY A 536 27.74 22.47 1.61
N ALA A 537 28.64 21.58 1.23
CA ALA A 537 30.08 21.82 1.23
C ALA A 537 30.76 21.12 0.07
N VAL A 538 31.92 21.65 -0.33
CA VAL A 538 32.84 21.00 -1.24
C VAL A 538 34.20 20.90 -0.57
N VAL A 539 34.75 19.69 -0.54
CA VAL A 539 36.02 19.39 0.14
C VAL A 539 36.98 18.75 -0.86
N ILE A 540 38.22 19.24 -0.91
CA ILE A 540 39.31 18.61 -1.63
C ILE A 540 40.44 18.32 -0.64
N SER A 541 40.85 17.06 -0.55
CA SER A 541 42.03 16.65 0.22
C SER A 541 43.09 16.06 -0.71
N TRP A 542 44.37 16.25 -0.39
CA TRP A 542 45.50 15.77 -1.20
C TRP A 542 46.73 15.38 -0.40
#